data_AF-A0A8X7WCR3-F1
#
_entry.id   AF-A0A8X7WCR3-F1
#
_cell.length_a   1.000
_cell.length_b   1.000
_cell.length_c   1.000
_cell.angle_alpha   90.00
_cell.angle_beta   90.00
_cell.angle_gamma   90.00
#
_symmetry.space_group_name_H-M   'P 1'
#
loop_
_entity.id
_entity.type
_entity.pdbx_description
1 polymer ?
#
loop_
_entity_poly.entity_id
_entity_poly.type
_entity_poly.pdbx_seq_one_letter_code
_entity_poly.pdbx_strand_id
1 'polypeptide(L)'
;MIDYTLAWLESAGIEEVFVFCCAHSTQIIDYLETSEWHTHPNLAVRTIESHKSISAGDALRYIYEQQTETSQIQGDFVLVSGDTVSNMPLADLIREHRERKKRDEKAIMTMVIKKSKPSLITHQSRLGTDQLFIAVDPLTKQLLHYEEDKIDHARGSVCLDKSLMERNPSVLLYNDMQDCNIDICSPEVLSLFEDNFDYQHLRRHFVKGVLVDDIMGYKIFTHEIGSGYAARVDNFRSYDTVSKDIIQRWTYPYVPDINFGGNRPLKLGRQGIYRACDAVLSRSADVGASTVVGSYIWNNVTVEDGCVIRNAIVCDGVVVGRGFVVPAYSKVSLLPQPMKEDSDEELEYAESGSGTADRLSGLSLETESKASELGPDGAGYIWEVCEGAHDEEWKHSVAPIPEDKLAEITQAMDDDDMEDESVVPTSGELKSDADSINTDVNDPGDDYGYFEKEVEGTFLRAVEEGIKVELGILEINSLRLSYNMESADCAGAIFYSMMKLAVDTPHSTASELFKTASSIITKWKGLLGFYVKQTDEQIEVIMKFEEMCQETAKELGPLFAQILHVLYDKDVVQEDAILRWAEEKAGADEADKVYLQQCETFIQWLKEASEEEDDDDEEDD
;
A
#
# COMPACT_ATOMS: atom_id res chain seq x y z
N MET A 1 20.96 7.17 -18.05
CA MET A 1 19.72 7.89 -17.69
C MET A 1 20.03 9.16 -16.92
N ILE A 2 20.85 9.10 -15.86
CA ILE A 2 21.28 10.26 -15.04
C ILE A 2 21.69 11.46 -15.90
N ASP A 3 22.46 11.28 -16.98
CA ASP A 3 22.91 12.39 -17.83
C ASP A 3 21.78 13.12 -18.56
N TYR A 4 20.68 12.44 -18.90
CA TYR A 4 19.50 13.09 -19.49
C TYR A 4 18.86 14.03 -18.49
N THR A 5 18.73 13.58 -17.24
CA THR A 5 18.19 14.39 -16.14
C THR A 5 19.09 15.58 -15.85
N LEU A 6 20.41 15.37 -15.71
CA LEU A 6 21.37 16.43 -15.42
C LEU A 6 21.45 17.47 -16.55
N ALA A 7 21.47 17.04 -17.81
CA ALA A 7 21.47 17.96 -18.95
C ALA A 7 20.20 18.81 -19.02
N TRP A 8 19.04 18.23 -18.71
CA TRP A 8 17.80 18.97 -18.61
C TRP A 8 17.82 19.99 -17.48
N LEU A 9 18.27 19.60 -16.28
CA LEU A 9 18.39 20.50 -15.13
C LEU A 9 19.37 21.65 -15.39
N GLU A 10 20.51 21.39 -16.04
CA GLU A 10 21.45 22.43 -16.48
C GLU A 10 20.75 23.44 -17.41
N SER A 11 20.02 22.96 -18.42
CA SER A 11 19.32 23.83 -19.36
C SER A 11 18.24 24.70 -18.72
N ALA A 12 17.69 24.23 -17.60
CA ALA A 12 16.71 24.95 -16.81
C ALA A 12 17.34 26.06 -15.95
N GLY A 13 18.66 26.14 -15.88
CA GLY A 13 19.40 27.11 -15.08
C GLY A 13 19.55 26.71 -13.61
N ILE A 14 19.51 25.41 -13.30
CA ILE A 14 19.86 24.91 -11.96
C ILE A 14 21.39 24.98 -11.81
N GLU A 15 21.86 25.56 -10.72
CA GLU A 15 23.30 25.76 -10.46
C GLU A 15 23.92 24.62 -9.62
N GLU A 16 23.14 23.98 -8.75
CA GLU A 16 23.60 22.94 -7.82
C GLU A 16 22.58 21.79 -7.76
N VAL A 17 23.07 20.55 -7.88
CA VAL A 17 22.27 19.31 -7.86
C VAL A 17 22.86 18.34 -6.85
N PHE A 18 22.00 17.81 -5.99
CA PHE A 18 22.35 16.75 -5.05
C PHE A 18 21.81 15.42 -5.55
N VAL A 19 22.71 14.47 -5.81
CA VAL A 19 22.38 13.11 -6.22
C VAL A 19 22.45 12.22 -4.99
N PHE A 20 21.29 11.73 -4.55
CA PHE A 20 21.20 10.79 -3.44
C PHE A 20 21.40 9.35 -3.95
N CYS A 21 22.36 8.64 -3.37
CA CYS A 21 22.72 7.29 -3.77
C CYS A 21 22.65 6.33 -2.57
N CYS A 22 21.98 5.19 -2.75
CA CYS A 22 21.91 4.12 -1.76
C CYS A 22 22.53 2.82 -2.33
N ALA A 23 21.86 2.21 -3.31
CA ALA A 23 22.36 1.01 -3.98
C ALA A 23 23.53 1.33 -4.93
N HIS A 24 24.59 0.51 -4.88
CA HIS A 24 25.81 0.66 -5.69
C HIS A 24 26.37 2.09 -5.70
N SER A 25 26.25 2.79 -4.57
CA SER A 25 26.65 4.19 -4.39
C SER A 25 28.08 4.47 -4.88
N THR A 26 29.03 3.58 -4.59
CA THR A 26 30.42 3.69 -5.05
C THR A 26 30.54 3.78 -6.57
N GLN A 27 29.81 2.93 -7.32
CA GLN A 27 29.84 2.96 -8.79
C GLN A 27 29.24 4.26 -9.34
N ILE A 28 28.19 4.77 -8.70
CA ILE A 28 27.54 6.02 -9.11
C ILE A 28 28.45 7.22 -8.83
N ILE A 29 29.10 7.24 -7.66
CA ILE A 29 30.05 8.27 -7.27
C ILE A 29 31.25 8.26 -8.22
N ASP A 30 31.87 7.09 -8.45
CA ASP A 30 32.98 6.94 -9.38
C ASP A 30 32.61 7.39 -10.80
N TYR A 31 31.40 7.05 -11.26
CA TYR A 31 30.88 7.52 -12.55
C TYR A 31 30.77 9.05 -12.60
N LEU A 32 30.16 9.67 -11.59
CA LEU A 32 29.97 11.12 -11.58
C LEU A 32 31.29 11.88 -11.45
N GLU A 33 32.25 11.38 -10.66
CA GLU A 33 33.59 11.96 -10.53
C GLU A 33 34.43 11.85 -11.81
N THR A 34 34.28 10.75 -12.56
CA THR A 34 34.98 10.55 -13.85
C THR A 34 34.29 11.22 -15.03
N SER A 35 33.01 11.57 -14.89
CA SER A 35 32.22 12.21 -15.94
C SER A 35 32.58 13.69 -16.16
N GLU A 36 32.11 14.25 -17.28
CA GLU A 36 32.25 15.69 -17.56
C GLU A 36 31.44 16.58 -16.59
N TRP A 37 30.51 15.99 -15.83
CA TRP A 37 29.68 16.71 -14.86
C TRP A 37 30.46 17.20 -13.65
N HIS A 38 31.51 16.49 -13.22
CA HIS A 38 32.31 16.91 -12.05
C HIS A 38 33.04 18.24 -12.27
N THR A 39 33.44 18.51 -13.51
CA THR A 39 34.20 19.72 -13.87
C THR A 39 33.36 20.74 -14.63
N HIS A 40 32.03 20.55 -14.67
CA HIS A 40 31.15 21.39 -15.45
C HIS A 40 31.01 22.79 -14.82
N PRO A 41 31.20 23.88 -15.60
CA PRO A 41 31.25 25.23 -15.02
C PRO A 41 29.88 25.77 -14.59
N ASN A 42 28.79 25.28 -15.18
CA ASN A 42 27.44 25.81 -14.96
C ASN A 42 26.62 25.03 -13.94
N LEU A 43 27.05 23.81 -13.59
CA LEU A 43 26.31 22.87 -12.75
C LEU A 43 27.24 22.18 -11.78
N ALA A 44 27.05 22.41 -10.48
CA ALA A 44 27.75 21.69 -9.43
C ALA A 44 26.96 20.44 -9.02
N VAL A 45 27.50 19.26 -9.32
CA VAL A 45 26.90 17.98 -8.93
C VAL A 45 27.57 17.46 -7.65
N ARG A 46 26.79 17.22 -6.60
CA ARG A 46 27.25 16.65 -5.33
C ARG A 46 26.53 15.35 -5.03
N THR A 47 27.26 14.37 -4.53
CA THR A 47 26.70 13.08 -4.14
C THR A 47 26.46 13.02 -2.64
N ILE A 48 25.33 12.45 -2.24
CA ILE A 48 24.99 12.15 -0.85
C ILE A 48 24.81 10.63 -0.76
N GLU A 49 25.66 9.98 0.03
CA GLU A 49 25.64 8.53 0.23
C GLU A 49 24.97 8.18 1.56
N SER A 50 24.00 7.26 1.52
CA SER A 50 23.41 6.64 2.70
C SER A 50 23.02 5.21 2.39
N HIS A 51 23.57 4.25 3.14
CA HIS A 51 23.20 2.84 3.02
C HIS A 51 21.99 2.45 3.87
N LYS A 52 21.45 3.37 4.68
CA LYS A 52 20.33 3.10 5.59
C LYS A 52 18.97 3.50 5.04
N SER A 53 18.96 4.27 3.96
CA SER A 53 17.73 4.83 3.39
C SER A 53 17.16 3.86 2.37
N ILE A 54 15.97 3.32 2.66
CA ILE A 54 15.27 2.38 1.78
C ILE A 54 14.13 3.05 1.01
N SER A 55 13.67 4.23 1.46
CA SER A 55 12.59 4.98 0.83
C SER A 55 12.99 6.42 0.46
N ALA A 56 12.14 7.05 -0.37
CA ALA A 56 12.28 8.48 -0.67
C ALA A 56 12.09 9.34 0.59
N GLY A 57 11.19 8.93 1.50
CA GLY A 57 11.00 9.60 2.79
C GLY A 57 12.25 9.55 3.67
N ASP A 58 12.92 8.39 3.75
CA ASP A 58 14.17 8.25 4.50
C ASP A 58 15.28 9.12 3.91
N ALA A 59 15.35 9.22 2.58
CA ALA A 59 16.32 10.07 1.91
C ALA A 59 16.09 11.56 2.23
N LEU A 60 14.83 12.02 2.19
CA LEU A 60 14.48 13.40 2.50
C LEU A 60 14.71 13.75 3.99
N ARG A 61 14.41 12.82 4.92
CA ARG A 61 14.74 12.97 6.34
C ARG A 61 16.24 13.04 6.58
N TYR A 62 17.00 12.13 5.96
CA TYR A 62 18.46 12.16 6.05
C TYR A 62 19.04 13.49 5.50
N ILE A 63 18.52 13.98 4.38
CA ILE A 63 18.91 15.29 3.85
C ILE A 63 18.57 16.41 4.84
N TYR A 64 17.41 16.35 5.51
CA TYR A 64 17.00 17.33 6.51
C TYR A 64 17.90 17.30 7.75
N GLU A 65 18.20 16.13 8.33
CA GLU A 65 19.12 15.99 9.47
C GLU A 65 20.51 16.55 9.15
N GLN A 66 21.01 16.24 7.95
CA GLN A 66 22.29 16.70 7.44
C GLN A 66 22.28 18.20 7.09
N GLN A 67 21.15 18.92 7.14
CA GLN A 67 21.10 20.38 6.92
C GLN A 67 21.96 21.16 7.93
N THR A 68 22.22 20.59 9.11
CA THR A 68 23.15 21.18 10.09
C THR A 68 24.60 21.24 9.59
N GLU A 69 25.00 20.33 8.70
CA GLU A 69 26.33 20.32 8.05
C GLU A 69 26.28 20.87 6.61
N THR A 70 25.14 20.75 5.91
CA THR A 70 25.02 21.11 4.50
C THR A 70 24.48 22.52 4.21
N SER A 71 23.77 23.21 5.12
CA SER A 71 23.34 24.63 5.02
C SER A 71 22.79 25.16 3.67
N GLN A 72 22.51 24.32 2.67
CA GLN A 72 22.40 24.77 1.27
C GLN A 72 20.96 24.77 0.74
N ILE A 73 20.09 23.89 1.21
CA ILE A 73 18.67 23.86 0.79
C ILE A 73 17.85 24.79 1.69
N GLN A 74 18.07 26.10 1.56
CA GLN A 74 17.34 27.12 2.33
C GLN A 74 16.11 27.68 1.60
N GLY A 75 15.89 27.29 0.34
CA GLY A 75 14.80 27.81 -0.49
C GLY A 75 14.10 26.71 -1.28
N ASP A 76 13.17 27.14 -2.13
CA ASP A 76 12.42 26.22 -2.99
C ASP A 76 13.38 25.41 -3.87
N PHE A 77 13.19 24.10 -3.90
CA PHE A 77 14.03 23.14 -4.59
C PHE A 77 13.21 22.27 -5.54
N VAL A 78 13.90 21.67 -6.51
CA VAL A 78 13.29 20.75 -7.46
C VAL A 78 13.59 19.33 -7.00
N LEU A 79 12.54 18.53 -6.80
CA LEU A 79 12.62 17.11 -6.45
C LEU A 79 12.24 16.29 -7.67
N VAL A 80 13.19 15.49 -8.17
CA VAL A 80 13.05 14.70 -9.40
C VAL A 80 13.71 13.34 -9.18
N SER A 81 13.10 12.30 -9.74
CA SER A 81 13.69 10.95 -9.76
C SER A 81 14.77 10.82 -10.85
N GLY A 82 15.87 10.13 -10.55
CA GLY A 82 17.06 10.04 -11.42
C GLY A 82 16.85 9.33 -12.78
N ASP A 83 15.71 8.68 -12.94
CA ASP A 83 15.21 7.95 -14.11
C ASP A 83 14.28 8.80 -15.03
N THR A 84 14.17 10.11 -14.77
CA THR A 84 13.26 11.01 -15.50
C THR A 84 13.90 11.60 -16.76
N VAL A 85 13.16 11.61 -17.88
CA VAL A 85 13.59 12.27 -19.12
C VAL A 85 12.63 13.41 -19.44
N SER A 86 13.16 14.63 -19.59
CA SER A 86 12.34 15.78 -19.93
C SER A 86 13.07 16.84 -20.75
N ASN A 87 12.31 17.62 -21.51
CA ASN A 87 12.73 18.89 -22.13
C ASN A 87 11.73 20.03 -21.83
N MET A 88 10.93 19.89 -20.76
CA MET A 88 9.94 20.90 -20.39
C MET A 88 10.62 22.20 -19.90
N PRO A 89 10.00 23.38 -20.09
CA PRO A 89 10.54 24.66 -19.63
C PRO A 89 10.42 24.80 -18.11
N LEU A 90 11.34 24.19 -17.36
CA LEU A 90 11.32 24.14 -15.89
C LEU A 90 11.47 25.53 -15.24
N ALA A 91 12.20 26.46 -15.86
CA ALA A 91 12.38 27.82 -15.35
C ALA A 91 11.05 28.59 -15.21
N ASP A 92 10.10 28.37 -16.13
CA ASP A 92 8.78 29.01 -16.07
C ASP A 92 7.95 28.43 -14.92
N LEU A 93 8.05 27.13 -14.68
CA LEU A 93 7.39 26.46 -13.56
C LEU A 93 7.93 26.92 -12.20
N ILE A 94 9.26 27.05 -12.06
CA ILE A 94 9.88 27.57 -10.84
C ILE A 94 9.39 28.99 -10.55
N ARG A 95 9.32 29.85 -11.57
CA ARG A 95 8.79 31.22 -11.43
C ARG A 95 7.33 31.20 -10.99
N GLU A 96 6.50 30.35 -11.61
CA GLU A 96 5.09 30.22 -11.28
C GLU A 96 4.90 29.75 -9.83
N HIS A 97 5.63 28.72 -9.39
CA HIS A 97 5.60 28.24 -8.01
C HIS A 97 5.97 29.35 -7.01
N ARG A 98 7.08 30.07 -7.27
CA ARG A 98 7.52 31.19 -6.42
C ARG A 98 6.50 32.32 -6.34
N GLU A 99 5.82 32.65 -7.44
CA GLU A 99 4.74 33.64 -7.45
C GLU A 99 3.51 33.16 -6.67
N ARG A 100 3.17 31.87 -6.79
CA ARG A 100 2.09 31.26 -6.01
C ARG A 100 2.41 31.27 -4.51
N LYS A 101 3.62 30.87 -4.11
CA LYS A 101 4.08 30.89 -2.71
C LYS A 101 4.12 32.30 -2.10
N LYS A 102 4.48 33.32 -2.88
CA LYS A 102 4.40 34.73 -2.44
C LYS A 102 2.97 35.19 -2.16
N ARG A 103 1.98 34.61 -2.82
CA ARG A 103 0.55 34.94 -2.63
C ARG A 103 -0.09 34.09 -1.54
N ASP A 104 0.31 32.84 -1.43
CA ASP A 104 -0.14 31.87 -0.43
C ASP A 104 1.07 31.13 0.13
N GLU A 105 1.48 31.49 1.35
CA GLU A 105 2.62 30.86 2.04
C GLU A 105 2.39 29.36 2.26
N LYS A 106 1.13 28.90 2.22
CA LYS A 106 0.78 27.48 2.37
C LYS A 106 0.95 26.65 1.08
N ALA A 107 1.37 27.26 -0.03
CA ALA A 107 1.62 26.57 -1.29
C ALA A 107 3.00 25.86 -1.27
N ILE A 108 3.05 24.66 -0.69
CA ILE A 108 4.32 23.97 -0.40
C ILE A 108 4.86 23.14 -1.57
N MET A 109 3.99 22.67 -2.47
CA MET A 109 4.42 21.78 -3.56
C MET A 109 3.69 22.07 -4.87
N THR A 110 4.36 21.87 -5.99
CA THR A 110 3.77 21.92 -7.33
C THR A 110 4.20 20.71 -8.15
N MET A 111 3.23 19.86 -8.48
CA MET A 111 3.41 18.62 -9.23
C MET A 111 3.23 18.87 -10.73
N VAL A 112 4.08 18.26 -11.55
CA VAL A 112 3.96 18.31 -13.00
C VAL A 112 3.14 17.13 -13.50
N ILE A 113 2.05 17.43 -14.21
CA ILE A 113 1.20 16.45 -14.87
C ILE A 113 1.20 16.66 -16.38
N LYS A 114 1.03 15.58 -17.13
CA LYS A 114 1.02 15.59 -18.58
C LYS A 114 -0.22 14.88 -19.10
N LYS A 115 -0.91 15.49 -20.05
CA LYS A 115 -1.97 14.81 -20.78
C LYS A 115 -1.37 13.64 -21.55
N SER A 116 -1.88 12.44 -21.27
CA SER A 116 -1.40 11.21 -21.87
C SER A 116 -1.98 11.05 -23.27
N LYS A 117 -1.23 10.44 -24.19
CA LYS A 117 -1.73 10.18 -25.55
C LYS A 117 -2.49 8.85 -25.54
N PRO A 118 -3.78 8.82 -25.90
CA PRO A 118 -4.49 7.56 -26.03
C PRO A 118 -3.86 6.69 -27.11
N SER A 119 -3.45 5.48 -26.73
CA SER A 119 -3.00 4.45 -27.67
C SER A 119 -4.20 3.68 -28.17
N LEU A 120 -4.46 3.76 -29.48
CA LEU A 120 -5.51 2.98 -30.16
C LEU A 120 -5.21 1.47 -30.23
N ILE A 121 -3.96 1.06 -30.01
CA ILE A 121 -3.52 -0.34 -30.16
C ILE A 121 -3.63 -1.10 -28.83
N THR A 122 -3.41 -0.40 -27.73
CA THR A 122 -3.48 -0.98 -26.37
C THR A 122 -4.74 -0.56 -25.63
N HIS A 123 -5.59 0.28 -26.25
CA HIS A 123 -6.72 0.97 -25.63
C HIS A 123 -6.36 1.61 -24.26
N GLN A 124 -5.08 1.93 -24.06
CA GLN A 124 -4.56 2.49 -22.83
C GLN A 124 -4.26 3.97 -23.06
N SER A 125 -4.72 4.80 -22.13
CA SER A 125 -4.46 6.24 -22.15
C SER A 125 -2.99 6.55 -21.88
N ARG A 126 -2.21 5.61 -21.30
CA ARG A 126 -0.93 5.87 -20.60
C ARG A 126 0.19 4.89 -20.95
N LEU A 127 1.40 5.28 -20.57
CA LEU A 127 2.60 4.44 -20.53
C LEU A 127 2.66 3.75 -19.16
N GLY A 128 2.50 2.44 -19.09
CA GLY A 128 2.58 1.70 -17.82
C GLY A 128 1.23 1.42 -17.15
N THR A 129 1.31 0.85 -15.94
CA THR A 129 0.29 0.06 -15.24
C THR A 129 -0.73 0.81 -14.40
N ASP A 130 -0.51 2.08 -14.05
CA ASP A 130 -1.29 2.66 -12.95
C ASP A 130 -2.35 3.65 -13.44
N GLN A 131 -3.62 3.30 -13.17
CA GLN A 131 -4.77 4.18 -13.36
C GLN A 131 -4.78 5.24 -12.26
N LEU A 132 -4.08 6.34 -12.51
CA LEU A 132 -4.06 7.51 -11.65
C LEU A 132 -5.30 8.39 -11.84
N PHE A 133 -6.10 8.56 -10.79
CA PHE A 133 -7.22 9.49 -10.72
C PHE A 133 -6.82 10.75 -9.97
N ILE A 134 -7.11 11.91 -10.56
CA ILE A 134 -6.80 13.21 -9.96
C ILE A 134 -8.03 14.10 -9.97
N ALA A 135 -8.34 14.73 -8.83
CA ALA A 135 -9.28 15.83 -8.75
C ALA A 135 -8.53 17.16 -8.55
N VAL A 136 -8.85 18.17 -9.35
CA VAL A 136 -8.19 19.48 -9.33
C VAL A 136 -9.23 20.60 -9.35
N ASP A 137 -8.96 21.69 -8.63
CA ASP A 137 -9.71 22.94 -8.79
C ASP A 137 -9.37 23.56 -10.17
N PRO A 138 -10.36 23.79 -11.05
CA PRO A 138 -10.12 24.29 -12.40
C PRO A 138 -9.52 25.71 -12.46
N LEU A 139 -9.79 26.55 -11.46
CA LEU A 139 -9.37 27.95 -11.38
C LEU A 139 -8.00 28.09 -10.69
N THR A 140 -7.84 27.46 -9.53
CA THR A 140 -6.60 27.61 -8.73
C THR A 140 -5.53 26.60 -9.12
N LYS A 141 -5.91 25.53 -9.83
CA LYS A 141 -5.07 24.36 -10.11
C LYS A 141 -4.58 23.63 -8.86
N GLN A 142 -5.26 23.83 -7.72
CA GLN A 142 -5.00 23.11 -6.49
C GLN A 142 -5.39 21.63 -6.66
N LEU A 143 -4.51 20.74 -6.22
CA LEU A 143 -4.78 19.31 -6.12
C LEU A 143 -5.74 19.07 -4.95
N LEU A 144 -6.84 18.36 -5.21
CA LEU A 144 -7.89 18.08 -4.25
C LEU A 144 -7.93 16.59 -3.87
N HIS A 145 -7.72 15.70 -4.85
CA HIS A 145 -7.66 14.24 -4.65
C HIS A 145 -6.57 13.65 -5.53
N TYR A 146 -5.86 12.65 -5.01
CA TYR A 146 -4.82 11.90 -5.73
C TYR A 146 -4.90 10.42 -5.37
N GLU A 147 -5.07 9.57 -6.38
CA GLU A 147 -5.20 8.14 -6.19
C GLU A 147 -4.52 7.36 -7.32
N GLU A 148 -3.54 6.56 -6.96
CA GLU A 148 -2.67 5.79 -7.89
C GLU A 148 -2.90 4.28 -7.77
N ASP A 149 -3.55 3.81 -6.69
CA ASP A 149 -3.71 2.39 -6.38
C ASP A 149 -5.17 1.95 -6.46
N LYS A 150 -5.37 0.78 -7.07
CA LYS A 150 -6.53 -0.13 -6.97
C LYS A 150 -7.88 0.56 -7.20
N ILE A 151 -8.25 0.69 -8.47
CA ILE A 151 -9.62 0.28 -8.79
C ILE A 151 -9.70 -1.14 -8.26
N ASP A 152 -10.47 -1.34 -7.19
CA ASP A 152 -10.90 -2.65 -6.79
C ASP A 152 -11.55 -3.24 -8.04
N HIS A 153 -10.83 -4.10 -8.77
CA HIS A 153 -11.26 -4.57 -10.09
C HIS A 153 -12.60 -5.32 -9.99
N ALA A 154 -12.99 -5.70 -8.77
CA ALA A 154 -14.30 -6.23 -8.42
C ALA A 154 -15.44 -5.19 -8.40
N ARG A 155 -15.15 -3.88 -8.31
CA ARG A 155 -16.15 -2.80 -8.08
C ARG A 155 -16.12 -1.64 -9.09
N GLY A 156 -15.09 -1.48 -9.91
CA GLY A 156 -15.07 -0.48 -11.01
C GLY A 156 -15.32 0.98 -10.59
N SER A 157 -15.21 1.32 -9.31
CA SER A 157 -15.68 2.58 -8.74
C SER A 157 -14.57 3.33 -8.03
N VAL A 158 -14.59 4.66 -8.13
CA VAL A 158 -13.71 5.59 -7.40
C VAL A 158 -14.54 6.29 -6.33
N CYS A 159 -14.10 6.22 -5.08
CA CYS A 159 -14.79 6.84 -3.96
C CYS A 159 -14.18 8.21 -3.66
N LEU A 160 -14.96 9.28 -3.89
CA LEU A 160 -14.60 10.63 -3.47
C LEU A 160 -15.33 10.99 -2.18
N ASP A 161 -14.63 11.61 -1.24
CA ASP A 161 -15.25 12.10 -0.02
C ASP A 161 -16.26 13.22 -0.33
N LYS A 162 -17.43 13.14 0.30
CA LYS A 162 -18.49 14.15 0.18
C LYS A 162 -17.99 15.52 0.65
N SER A 163 -17.11 15.55 1.64
CA SER A 163 -16.52 16.79 2.17
C SER A 163 -15.76 17.59 1.10
N LEU A 164 -15.18 16.90 0.10
CA LEU A 164 -14.49 17.51 -1.04
C LEU A 164 -15.43 18.41 -1.84
N MET A 165 -16.65 17.94 -2.09
CA MET A 165 -17.67 18.62 -2.88
C MET A 165 -18.33 19.76 -2.08
N GLU A 166 -18.39 19.64 -0.75
CA GLU A 166 -18.90 20.70 0.12
C GLU A 166 -17.91 21.88 0.22
N ARG A 167 -16.61 21.59 0.28
CA ARG A 167 -15.55 22.60 0.42
C ARG A 167 -15.22 23.31 -0.88
N ASN A 168 -15.39 22.65 -2.03
CA ASN A 168 -14.94 23.16 -3.32
C ASN A 168 -16.13 23.40 -4.28
N PRO A 169 -16.35 24.62 -4.79
CA PRO A 169 -17.49 24.94 -5.65
C PRO A 169 -17.39 24.32 -7.05
N SER A 170 -16.19 23.95 -7.48
CA SER A 170 -15.93 23.33 -8.78
C SER A 170 -14.76 22.36 -8.68
N VAL A 171 -14.97 21.14 -9.17
CA VAL A 171 -13.97 20.08 -9.18
C VAL A 171 -13.87 19.53 -10.60
N LEU A 172 -12.64 19.38 -11.09
CA LEU A 172 -12.35 18.77 -12.39
C LEU A 172 -11.62 17.44 -12.17
N LEU A 173 -12.19 16.37 -12.71
CA LEU A 173 -11.66 15.02 -12.59
C LEU A 173 -10.88 14.64 -13.85
N TYR A 174 -9.69 14.08 -13.65
CA TYR A 174 -8.81 13.62 -14.72
C TYR A 174 -8.53 12.13 -14.56
N ASN A 175 -8.72 11.40 -15.66
CA ASN A 175 -8.26 10.01 -15.86
C ASN A 175 -7.39 9.88 -17.14
N ASP A 176 -7.01 10.98 -17.76
CA ASP A 176 -6.16 11.02 -18.95
C ASP A 176 -4.81 11.70 -18.67
N MET A 177 -4.46 11.88 -17.41
CA MET A 177 -3.23 12.54 -16.97
C MET A 177 -2.20 11.52 -16.50
N GLN A 178 -0.94 11.78 -16.80
CA GLN A 178 0.22 11.04 -16.33
C GLN A 178 1.02 11.93 -15.39
N ASP A 179 1.40 11.38 -14.23
CA ASP A 179 2.36 12.01 -13.33
C ASP A 179 3.77 11.90 -13.93
N CYS A 180 4.52 13.00 -13.90
CA CYS A 180 5.89 13.03 -14.41
C CYS A 180 6.93 12.84 -13.30
N ASN A 181 6.53 12.76 -12.03
CA ASN A 181 7.42 12.70 -10.86
C ASN A 181 8.46 13.83 -10.83
N ILE A 182 8.04 15.01 -11.28
CA ILE A 182 8.80 16.26 -11.21
C ILE A 182 8.02 17.19 -10.28
N ASP A 183 8.62 17.53 -9.14
CA ASP A 183 7.98 18.34 -8.13
C ASP A 183 8.83 19.56 -7.79
N ILE A 184 8.19 20.72 -7.67
CA ILE A 184 8.81 21.88 -7.05
C ILE A 184 8.34 21.95 -5.62
N CYS A 185 9.27 21.81 -4.70
CA CYS A 185 9.02 21.69 -3.28
C CYS A 185 9.57 22.90 -2.54
N SER A 186 8.86 23.27 -1.49
CA SER A 186 9.29 24.23 -0.50
C SER A 186 10.02 23.52 0.66
N PRO A 187 10.89 24.21 1.43
CA PRO A 187 11.60 23.61 2.57
C PRO A 187 10.69 22.97 3.62
N GLU A 188 9.46 23.46 3.75
CA GLU A 188 8.41 22.92 4.62
C GLU A 188 8.11 21.44 4.32
N VAL A 189 8.30 20.99 3.07
CA VAL A 189 8.17 19.57 2.70
C VAL A 189 9.16 18.72 3.49
N LEU A 190 10.42 19.16 3.64
CA LEU A 190 11.43 18.41 4.39
C LEU A 190 11.08 18.33 5.88
N SER A 191 10.60 19.42 6.47
CA SER A 191 10.12 19.44 7.86
C SER A 191 8.97 18.47 8.08
N LEU A 192 8.02 18.39 7.13
CA LEU A 192 6.89 17.47 7.23
C LEU A 192 7.31 16.00 7.18
N PHE A 193 8.34 15.66 6.39
CA PHE A 193 8.89 14.31 6.36
C PHE A 193 9.60 13.95 7.66
N GLU A 194 10.24 14.92 8.34
CA GLU A 194 10.86 14.72 9.64
C GLU A 194 9.81 14.54 10.75
N ASP A 195 8.76 15.35 10.75
CA ASP A 195 7.70 15.28 11.76
C ASP A 195 6.83 14.00 11.63
N ASN A 196 6.70 13.46 10.40
CA ASN A 196 5.84 12.31 10.08
C ASN A 196 6.68 11.12 9.54
N PHE A 197 7.16 10.27 10.45
CA PHE A 197 8.02 9.12 10.13
C PHE A 197 7.35 8.03 9.28
N ASP A 198 6.02 8.00 9.23
CA ASP A 198 5.19 7.10 8.43
C ASP A 198 5.18 7.47 6.92
N TYR A 199 5.59 8.69 6.57
CA TYR A 199 5.75 9.10 5.19
C TYR A 199 6.99 8.47 4.56
N GLN A 200 6.80 7.33 3.90
CA GLN A 200 7.83 6.58 3.18
C GLN A 200 7.84 6.90 1.68
N HIS A 201 6.65 6.95 1.06
CA HIS A 201 6.47 7.26 -0.36
C HIS A 201 5.89 8.65 -0.57
N LEU A 202 6.41 9.37 -1.57
CA LEU A 202 6.00 10.74 -1.88
C LEU A 202 4.53 10.82 -2.31
N ARG A 203 4.06 9.92 -3.18
CA ARG A 203 2.69 9.94 -3.70
C ARG A 203 1.69 9.24 -2.79
N ARG A 204 1.98 7.99 -2.42
CA ARG A 204 1.07 7.17 -1.61
C ARG A 204 0.84 7.73 -0.21
N HIS A 205 1.88 8.24 0.45
CA HIS A 205 1.78 8.66 1.86
C HIS A 205 1.77 10.18 1.97
N PHE A 206 2.80 10.88 1.47
CA PHE A 206 2.93 12.33 1.68
C PHE A 206 1.84 13.14 0.97
N VAL A 207 1.60 12.93 -0.34
CA VAL A 207 0.56 13.69 -1.06
C VAL A 207 -0.82 13.41 -0.45
N LYS A 208 -1.17 12.13 -0.22
CA LYS A 208 -2.46 11.78 0.40
C LYS A 208 -2.59 12.36 1.82
N GLY A 209 -1.54 12.28 2.62
CA GLY A 209 -1.50 12.82 3.98
C GLY A 209 -1.72 14.33 4.01
N VAL A 210 -1.06 15.09 3.13
CA VAL A 210 -1.24 16.55 3.03
C VAL A 210 -2.64 16.93 2.53
N LEU A 211 -3.26 16.12 1.67
CA LEU A 211 -4.63 16.38 1.19
C LEU A 211 -5.70 16.13 2.26
N VAL A 212 -5.43 15.23 3.21
CA VAL A 212 -6.33 14.90 4.33
C VAL A 212 -6.06 15.79 5.57
N ASP A 213 -4.86 16.37 5.69
CA ASP A 213 -4.50 17.21 6.83
C ASP A 213 -5.20 18.58 6.83
N ASP A 214 -6.18 18.70 7.72
CA ASP A 214 -6.93 19.94 7.96
C ASP A 214 -6.24 20.91 8.93
N ILE A 215 -5.17 20.49 9.63
CA ILE A 215 -4.56 21.26 10.72
C ILE A 215 -3.59 22.30 10.16
N MET A 216 -2.59 21.86 9.39
CA MET A 216 -1.60 22.79 8.83
C MET A 216 -2.20 23.57 7.64
N GLY A 217 -3.08 22.92 6.88
CA GLY A 217 -3.76 23.48 5.72
C GLY A 217 -2.80 23.80 4.56
N TYR A 218 -1.71 23.04 4.46
CA TYR A 218 -0.79 23.10 3.34
C TYR A 218 -1.46 22.65 2.05
N LYS A 219 -1.02 23.22 0.92
CA LYS A 219 -1.65 23.01 -0.38
C LYS A 219 -0.65 22.56 -1.42
N ILE A 220 -1.08 21.57 -2.21
CA ILE A 220 -0.37 21.06 -3.37
C ILE A 220 -1.07 21.58 -4.62
N PHE A 221 -0.29 22.03 -5.60
CA PHE A 221 -0.78 22.53 -6.88
C PHE A 221 -0.32 21.64 -8.03
N THR A 222 -1.05 21.65 -9.13
CA THR A 222 -0.69 20.93 -10.35
C THR A 222 -0.32 21.91 -11.46
N HIS A 223 0.61 21.51 -12.33
CA HIS A 223 0.93 22.22 -13.56
C HIS A 223 0.87 21.25 -14.74
N GLU A 224 0.00 21.56 -15.70
CA GLU A 224 -0.19 20.76 -16.92
C GLU A 224 0.80 21.19 -18.01
N ILE A 225 1.61 20.25 -18.49
CA ILE A 225 2.52 20.52 -19.61
C ILE A 225 1.79 20.41 -20.96
N GLY A 226 1.56 21.56 -21.61
CA GLY A 226 1.00 21.61 -22.97
C GLY A 226 2.04 21.49 -24.09
N SER A 227 3.30 21.83 -23.80
CA SER A 227 4.41 21.78 -24.76
C SER A 227 5.67 21.23 -24.12
N GLY A 228 6.32 20.30 -24.81
CA GLY A 228 7.48 19.57 -24.29
C GLY A 228 7.13 18.13 -23.93
N TYR A 229 8.15 17.42 -23.49
CA TYR A 229 8.15 16.03 -23.13
C TYR A 229 8.61 15.92 -21.69
N ALA A 230 7.88 15.17 -20.90
CA ALA A 230 8.30 14.66 -19.60
C ALA A 230 7.76 13.24 -19.49
N ALA A 231 8.58 12.33 -19.00
CA ALA A 231 8.20 10.97 -18.66
C ALA A 231 9.23 10.38 -17.68
N ARG A 232 8.75 9.57 -16.75
CA ARG A 232 9.59 8.74 -15.89
C ARG A 232 9.68 7.32 -16.47
N VAL A 233 10.81 6.68 -16.24
CA VAL A 233 11.00 5.27 -16.55
C VAL A 233 10.89 4.45 -15.27
N ASP A 234 9.75 3.80 -15.05
CA ASP A 234 9.42 3.01 -13.86
C ASP A 234 9.40 1.49 -14.11
N ASN A 235 8.96 1.07 -15.29
CA ASN A 235 8.88 -0.33 -15.71
C ASN A 235 9.48 -0.51 -17.13
N PHE A 236 9.64 -1.76 -17.58
CA PHE A 236 10.23 -2.05 -18.89
C PHE A 236 9.43 -1.47 -20.07
N ARG A 237 8.12 -1.33 -19.92
CA ARG A 237 7.25 -0.78 -20.96
C ARG A 237 7.41 0.73 -21.11
N SER A 238 7.54 1.44 -19.98
CA SER A 238 7.91 2.84 -19.95
C SER A 238 9.32 3.02 -20.55
N TYR A 239 10.27 2.14 -20.23
CA TYR A 239 11.63 2.17 -20.80
C TYR A 239 11.61 2.03 -22.33
N ASP A 240 10.90 1.05 -22.87
CA ASP A 240 10.78 0.85 -24.33
C ASP A 240 10.14 2.07 -25.00
N THR A 241 9.09 2.63 -24.40
CA THR A 241 8.40 3.77 -25.00
C THR A 241 9.24 5.04 -24.95
N VAL A 242 9.82 5.36 -23.79
CA VAL A 242 10.71 6.53 -23.63
C VAL A 242 11.93 6.38 -24.55
N SER A 243 12.48 5.18 -24.70
CA SER A 243 13.56 4.89 -25.65
C SER A 243 13.16 5.20 -27.09
N LYS A 244 11.97 4.75 -27.52
CA LYS A 244 11.42 5.06 -28.85
C LYS A 244 11.18 6.56 -29.02
N ASP A 245 10.69 7.24 -28.00
CA ASP A 245 10.44 8.68 -28.03
C ASP A 245 11.74 9.49 -28.17
N ILE A 246 12.82 9.08 -27.48
CA ILE A 246 14.16 9.65 -27.62
C ILE A 246 14.68 9.45 -29.06
N ILE A 247 14.59 8.23 -29.59
CA ILE A 247 15.03 7.90 -30.96
C ILE A 247 14.26 8.73 -31.99
N GLN A 248 12.95 8.88 -31.80
CA GLN A 248 12.07 9.70 -32.63
C GLN A 248 12.22 11.21 -32.40
N ARG A 249 13.12 11.63 -31.49
CA ARG A 249 13.48 13.03 -31.21
C ARG A 249 12.37 13.86 -30.54
N TRP A 250 11.46 13.21 -29.82
CA TRP A 250 10.47 13.92 -28.99
C TRP A 250 11.13 14.69 -27.84
N THR A 251 12.31 14.23 -27.40
CA THR A 251 13.10 14.80 -26.30
C THR A 251 14.12 15.85 -26.74
N TYR A 252 14.06 16.33 -27.99
CA TYR A 252 14.99 17.33 -28.50
C TYR A 252 15.11 18.55 -27.55
N PRO A 253 16.32 19.00 -27.17
CA PRO A 253 17.63 18.67 -27.74
C PRO A 253 18.35 17.45 -27.14
N TYR A 254 17.77 16.74 -26.16
CA TYR A 254 18.38 15.57 -25.51
C TYR A 254 18.18 14.31 -26.36
N VAL A 255 18.90 14.28 -27.47
CA VAL A 255 18.83 13.22 -28.48
C VAL A 255 20.23 12.68 -28.79
N PRO A 256 20.37 11.39 -29.14
CA PRO A 256 21.69 10.75 -29.17
C PRO A 256 22.66 11.28 -30.24
N ASP A 257 22.19 12.08 -31.20
CA ASP A 257 23.01 12.78 -32.19
C ASP A 257 23.67 14.07 -31.66
N ILE A 258 23.18 14.60 -30.54
CA ILE A 258 23.72 15.77 -29.86
C ILE A 258 24.57 15.30 -28.68
N ASN A 259 25.76 15.87 -28.54
CA ASN A 259 26.57 15.62 -27.36
C ASN A 259 26.04 16.43 -26.18
N PHE A 260 25.53 15.73 -25.17
CA PHE A 260 25.26 16.25 -23.83
C PHE A 260 25.80 15.22 -22.83
N GLY A 261 26.57 15.67 -21.83
CA GLY A 261 27.20 14.80 -20.83
C GLY A 261 28.48 14.06 -21.27
N GLY A 262 29.24 14.58 -22.24
CA GLY A 262 30.55 14.02 -22.63
C GLY A 262 30.52 12.81 -23.56
N ASN A 263 29.37 12.53 -24.14
CA ASN A 263 29.17 11.38 -25.01
C ASN A 263 29.60 11.66 -26.46
N ARG A 264 30.18 10.64 -27.12
CA ARG A 264 30.49 10.74 -28.55
C ARG A 264 29.17 10.81 -29.34
N PRO A 265 28.94 11.86 -30.15
CA PRO A 265 27.68 12.02 -30.85
C PRO A 265 27.49 10.89 -31.88
N LEU A 266 26.31 10.29 -31.89
CA LEU A 266 25.92 9.27 -32.86
C LEU A 266 25.58 9.94 -34.20
N LYS A 267 25.88 9.26 -35.31
CA LYS A 267 25.47 9.75 -36.64
C LYS A 267 24.03 9.33 -36.92
N LEU A 268 23.17 10.32 -37.18
CA LEU A 268 21.79 10.10 -37.60
C LEU A 268 21.72 9.69 -39.09
N GLY A 269 21.20 8.49 -39.33
CA GLY A 269 20.87 7.95 -40.64
C GLY A 269 19.42 8.24 -41.06
N ARG A 270 18.99 7.69 -42.21
CA ARG A 270 17.58 7.76 -42.65
C ARG A 270 16.70 6.85 -41.76
N GLN A 271 15.42 7.18 -41.63
CA GLN A 271 14.43 6.38 -40.86
C GLN A 271 14.75 6.20 -39.36
N GLY A 272 15.38 7.20 -38.73
CA GLY A 272 15.63 7.18 -37.27
C GLY A 272 16.72 6.22 -36.82
N ILE A 273 17.62 5.81 -37.71
CA ILE A 273 18.73 4.92 -37.39
C ILE A 273 19.88 5.73 -36.80
N TYR A 274 20.31 5.42 -35.59
CA TYR A 274 21.50 6.00 -34.96
C TYR A 274 22.66 5.02 -35.03
N ARG A 275 23.85 5.53 -35.38
CA ARG A 275 25.04 4.72 -35.56
C ARG A 275 26.25 5.31 -34.84
N ALA A 276 26.91 4.51 -34.01
CA ALA A 276 28.22 4.86 -33.47
C ALA A 276 29.33 4.73 -34.51
N CYS A 277 30.37 5.55 -34.35
CA CYS A 277 31.48 5.61 -35.31
C CYS A 277 32.34 4.33 -35.31
N ASP A 278 32.30 3.54 -34.24
CA ASP A 278 33.04 2.29 -33.99
C ASP A 278 32.17 1.02 -34.09
N ALA A 279 30.85 1.15 -34.31
CA ALA A 279 29.98 0.00 -34.52
C ALA A 279 30.37 -0.80 -35.78
N VAL A 280 30.79 -2.06 -35.57
CA VAL A 280 31.14 -3.01 -36.64
C VAL A 280 29.86 -3.72 -37.09
N LEU A 281 29.30 -3.20 -38.18
CA LEU A 281 28.15 -3.81 -38.87
C LEU A 281 28.62 -4.60 -40.09
N SER A 282 28.19 -5.86 -40.14
CA SER A 282 28.25 -6.72 -41.32
C SER A 282 27.57 -6.06 -42.56
N ARG A 283 28.02 -6.40 -43.78
CA ARG A 283 27.41 -5.91 -45.03
C ARG A 283 26.05 -6.56 -45.34
N SER A 284 25.70 -7.64 -44.68
CA SER A 284 24.47 -8.43 -44.89
C SER A 284 23.52 -8.42 -43.69
N ALA A 285 23.83 -7.66 -42.63
CA ALA A 285 22.94 -7.46 -41.49
C ALA A 285 21.75 -6.57 -41.89
N ASP A 286 20.53 -7.00 -41.59
CA ASP A 286 19.29 -6.23 -41.81
C ASP A 286 18.87 -5.58 -40.49
N VAL A 287 19.11 -4.27 -40.40
CA VAL A 287 18.78 -3.46 -39.23
C VAL A 287 17.46 -2.72 -39.51
N GLY A 288 16.43 -3.03 -38.72
CA GLY A 288 15.12 -2.39 -38.84
C GLY A 288 15.13 -0.87 -38.58
N ALA A 289 14.04 -0.21 -38.97
CA ALA A 289 13.81 1.21 -38.68
C ALA A 289 13.68 1.46 -37.16
N SER A 290 14.10 2.64 -36.69
CA SER A 290 14.14 3.01 -35.26
C SER A 290 15.05 2.14 -34.39
N THR A 291 16.02 1.44 -34.98
CA THR A 291 17.03 0.68 -34.25
C THR A 291 18.28 1.53 -34.02
N VAL A 292 18.85 1.45 -32.80
CA VAL A 292 20.15 2.04 -32.46
C VAL A 292 21.19 0.92 -32.49
N VAL A 293 22.24 1.07 -33.30
CA VAL A 293 23.32 0.07 -33.39
C VAL A 293 24.63 0.65 -32.90
N GLY A 294 25.18 0.02 -31.85
CA GLY A 294 26.31 0.51 -31.06
C GLY A 294 25.92 1.79 -30.33
N SER A 295 25.33 1.66 -29.15
CA SER A 295 24.86 2.81 -28.35
C SER A 295 25.58 2.89 -27.02
N TYR A 296 25.66 4.11 -26.49
CA TYR A 296 26.12 4.47 -25.16
C TYR A 296 25.53 3.63 -23.99
N ILE A 297 24.35 3.01 -24.18
CA ILE A 297 23.72 2.18 -23.14
C ILE A 297 24.41 0.81 -23.02
N TRP A 298 24.98 0.29 -24.11
CA TRP A 298 25.52 -1.07 -24.18
C TRP A 298 26.70 -1.10 -25.15
N ASN A 299 27.91 -1.24 -24.62
CA ASN A 299 29.13 -1.20 -25.42
C ASN A 299 29.41 -2.57 -26.09
N ASN A 300 30.35 -2.59 -27.03
CA ASN A 300 30.94 -3.81 -27.60
C ASN A 300 29.95 -4.85 -28.19
N VAL A 301 28.77 -4.44 -28.63
CA VAL A 301 27.80 -5.33 -29.29
C VAL A 301 28.28 -5.66 -30.72
N THR A 302 28.45 -6.94 -31.01
CA THR A 302 28.86 -7.42 -32.34
C THR A 302 27.70 -8.14 -33.02
N VAL A 303 27.31 -7.67 -34.20
CA VAL A 303 26.24 -8.29 -35.02
C VAL A 303 26.85 -8.87 -36.29
N GLU A 304 26.82 -10.19 -36.41
CA GLU A 304 27.45 -10.90 -37.53
C GLU A 304 26.55 -10.96 -38.80
N ASP A 305 27.04 -11.60 -39.86
CA ASP A 305 26.39 -11.66 -41.18
C ASP A 305 25.01 -12.33 -41.14
N GLY A 306 24.00 -11.67 -41.74
CA GLY A 306 22.65 -12.23 -41.92
C GLY A 306 21.74 -12.18 -40.70
N CYS A 307 22.11 -11.44 -39.65
CA CYS A 307 21.27 -11.27 -38.47
C CYS A 307 20.09 -10.30 -38.72
N VAL A 308 18.96 -10.58 -38.07
CA VAL A 308 17.77 -9.71 -38.08
C VAL A 308 17.42 -9.37 -36.63
N ILE A 309 17.47 -8.09 -36.29
CA ILE A 309 17.10 -7.57 -34.96
C ILE A 309 15.92 -6.63 -35.12
N ARG A 310 14.80 -6.94 -34.48
CA ARG A 310 13.56 -6.14 -34.50
C ARG A 310 13.04 -6.00 -33.09
N ASN A 311 12.95 -4.76 -32.57
CA ASN A 311 12.33 -4.45 -31.29
C ASN A 311 12.87 -5.28 -30.10
N ALA A 312 14.17 -5.58 -30.05
CA ALA A 312 14.81 -6.35 -28.98
C ALA A 312 15.87 -5.51 -28.23
N ILE A 313 16.07 -5.79 -26.95
CA ILE A 313 17.07 -5.10 -26.10
C ILE A 313 18.30 -6.00 -26.00
N VAL A 314 19.45 -5.50 -26.48
CA VAL A 314 20.73 -6.22 -26.48
C VAL A 314 21.70 -5.50 -25.55
N CYS A 315 22.13 -6.17 -24.49
CA CYS A 315 22.97 -5.60 -23.44
C CYS A 315 24.48 -5.57 -23.78
N ASP A 316 25.29 -4.95 -22.93
CA ASP A 316 26.74 -4.71 -23.14
C ASP A 316 27.50 -6.03 -23.35
N GLY A 317 28.38 -6.06 -24.35
CA GLY A 317 29.26 -7.18 -24.66
C GLY A 317 28.61 -8.39 -25.33
N VAL A 318 27.33 -8.32 -25.70
CA VAL A 318 26.62 -9.42 -26.38
C VAL A 318 27.07 -9.54 -27.85
N VAL A 319 27.29 -10.79 -28.30
CA VAL A 319 27.59 -11.13 -29.70
C VAL A 319 26.43 -11.91 -30.29
N VAL A 320 25.82 -11.39 -31.37
CA VAL A 320 24.78 -12.08 -32.13
C VAL A 320 25.43 -12.80 -33.30
N GLY A 321 25.38 -14.13 -33.27
CA GLY A 321 26.03 -15.02 -34.24
C GLY A 321 25.35 -15.05 -35.62
N ARG A 322 26.05 -15.53 -36.64
CA ARG A 322 25.60 -15.46 -38.05
C ARG A 322 24.20 -16.04 -38.28
N GLY A 323 23.39 -15.32 -39.05
CA GLY A 323 22.07 -15.77 -39.50
C GLY A 323 21.02 -15.88 -38.40
N PHE A 324 21.32 -15.37 -37.20
CA PHE A 324 20.41 -15.45 -36.06
C PHE A 324 19.33 -14.36 -36.13
N VAL A 325 18.08 -14.77 -35.90
CA VAL A 325 16.94 -13.86 -35.81
C VAL A 325 16.61 -13.71 -34.33
N VAL A 326 16.90 -12.55 -33.76
CA VAL A 326 16.51 -12.27 -32.38
C VAL A 326 14.99 -12.10 -32.34
N PRO A 327 14.27 -12.88 -31.52
CA PRO A 327 12.83 -12.72 -31.42
C PRO A 327 12.48 -11.29 -30.98
N ALA A 328 11.38 -10.78 -31.52
CA ALA A 328 10.94 -9.43 -31.19
C ALA A 328 10.58 -9.35 -29.69
N TYR A 329 10.94 -8.24 -29.05
CA TYR A 329 10.68 -7.97 -27.62
C TYR A 329 11.49 -8.83 -26.64
N SER A 330 12.47 -9.62 -27.11
CA SER A 330 13.37 -10.37 -26.23
C SER A 330 14.42 -9.48 -25.56
N LYS A 331 14.81 -9.86 -24.34
CA LYS A 331 15.95 -9.29 -23.61
C LYS A 331 17.15 -10.21 -23.79
N VAL A 332 18.31 -9.65 -24.13
CA VAL A 332 19.53 -10.42 -24.36
C VAL A 332 20.65 -9.86 -23.51
N SER A 333 21.22 -10.68 -22.63
CA SER A 333 22.26 -10.25 -21.69
C SER A 333 23.39 -11.27 -21.54
N LEU A 334 24.56 -10.84 -21.08
CA LEU A 334 25.67 -11.75 -20.77
C LEU A 334 25.41 -12.63 -19.53
N LEU A 335 24.46 -12.22 -18.68
CA LEU A 335 24.07 -12.94 -17.48
C LEU A 335 22.76 -13.73 -17.74
N PRO A 336 22.65 -14.95 -17.19
CA PRO A 336 21.40 -15.71 -17.24
C PRO A 336 20.32 -15.02 -16.38
N GLN A 337 19.06 -15.19 -16.77
CA GLN A 337 17.91 -14.73 -15.98
C GLN A 337 17.95 -15.40 -14.58
N PRO A 338 17.79 -14.64 -13.47
CA PRO A 338 17.73 -15.22 -12.14
C PRO A 338 16.50 -16.14 -11.99
N MET A 339 16.66 -17.35 -11.45
CA MET A 339 15.61 -18.39 -11.43
C MET A 339 14.66 -18.34 -10.21
N LYS A 340 14.52 -17.21 -9.51
CA LYS A 340 13.53 -17.05 -8.44
C LYS A 340 13.12 -15.58 -8.32
N GLU A 341 11.87 -15.28 -8.64
CA GLU A 341 11.14 -14.11 -8.15
C GLU A 341 9.94 -14.70 -7.40
N ASP A 342 10.02 -14.79 -6.08
CA ASP A 342 8.81 -14.91 -5.25
C ASP A 342 8.22 -13.50 -5.15
N SER A 343 6.91 -13.41 -5.45
CA SER A 343 6.11 -12.25 -5.82
C SER A 343 5.78 -11.27 -4.67
N ASP A 344 6.67 -11.12 -3.70
CA ASP A 344 6.39 -10.40 -2.45
C ASP A 344 7.50 -9.39 -2.11
N GLU A 345 8.68 -9.52 -2.73
CA GLU A 345 9.89 -8.74 -2.43
C GLU A 345 10.28 -7.84 -3.61
N GLU A 346 9.37 -7.00 -4.10
CA GLU A 346 9.83 -5.71 -4.64
C GLU A 346 10.27 -4.84 -3.45
N LEU A 347 11.41 -5.18 -2.84
CA LEU A 347 12.34 -4.32 -2.07
C LEU A 347 13.47 -5.08 -1.33
N GLU A 348 13.84 -6.32 -1.69
CA GLU A 348 15.03 -6.99 -1.11
C GLU A 348 16.08 -7.38 -2.16
N TYR A 349 16.75 -6.40 -2.75
CA TYR A 349 18.11 -6.60 -3.30
C TYR A 349 19.17 -6.11 -2.32
N ALA A 350 19.14 -6.65 -1.10
CA ALA A 350 20.16 -6.36 -0.10
C ALA A 350 20.47 -7.54 0.83
N GLU A 351 20.67 -8.77 0.34
CA GLU A 351 21.56 -9.72 1.03
C GLU A 351 21.94 -10.94 0.16
N SER A 352 23.02 -10.80 -0.62
CA SER A 352 23.94 -11.90 -1.00
C SER A 352 25.21 -11.34 -1.65
N GLY A 353 25.81 -10.32 -1.03
CA GLY A 353 27.07 -9.70 -1.46
C GLY A 353 28.17 -9.76 -0.41
N SER A 354 27.98 -10.46 0.71
CA SER A 354 29.00 -10.64 1.73
C SER A 354 29.84 -11.89 1.43
N GLY A 355 30.72 -11.81 0.41
CA GLY A 355 31.69 -12.90 0.23
C GLY A 355 32.41 -13.08 -1.10
N THR A 356 32.59 -12.08 -1.96
CA THR A 356 33.41 -12.27 -3.19
C THR A 356 34.19 -11.03 -3.61
N ALA A 357 34.73 -10.27 -2.66
CA ALA A 357 35.66 -9.16 -2.96
C ALA A 357 37.11 -9.62 -3.29
N ASP A 358 37.39 -10.92 -3.47
CA ASP A 358 38.77 -11.42 -3.63
C ASP A 358 38.98 -12.45 -4.77
N ARG A 359 38.22 -12.34 -5.88
CA ARG A 359 38.45 -13.19 -7.08
C ARG A 359 38.50 -12.44 -8.41
N LEU A 360 38.62 -11.12 -8.41
CA LEU A 360 38.74 -10.32 -9.65
C LEU A 360 40.16 -10.24 -10.23
N SER A 361 41.16 -10.91 -9.63
CA SER A 361 42.55 -10.91 -10.15
C SER A 361 42.99 -12.23 -10.81
N GLY A 362 42.06 -13.13 -11.15
CA GLY A 362 42.43 -14.50 -11.54
C GLY A 362 41.55 -15.20 -12.57
N LEU A 363 40.70 -14.50 -13.33
CA LEU A 363 39.98 -15.10 -14.45
C LEU A 363 40.65 -14.68 -15.76
N SER A 364 41.66 -15.47 -16.13
CA SER A 364 42.08 -15.58 -17.52
C SER A 364 40.87 -15.96 -18.37
N LEU A 365 40.72 -15.25 -19.49
CA LEU A 365 39.92 -15.65 -20.63
C LEU A 365 40.25 -17.09 -21.02
N GLU A 366 39.46 -18.04 -20.55
CA GLU A 366 39.31 -19.34 -21.20
C GLU A 366 37.86 -19.47 -21.63
N THR A 367 37.71 -19.30 -22.94
CA THR A 367 36.55 -19.61 -23.76
C THR A 367 36.16 -21.08 -23.55
N GLU A 368 35.31 -21.37 -22.56
CA GLU A 368 34.57 -22.62 -22.54
C GLU A 368 33.18 -22.40 -23.14
N SER A 369 33.07 -22.88 -24.38
CA SER A 369 31.87 -22.97 -25.18
C SER A 369 30.74 -23.72 -24.45
N LYS A 370 29.79 -22.99 -23.88
CA LYS A 370 28.40 -23.45 -23.81
C LYS A 370 27.64 -22.72 -24.90
N ALA A 371 26.94 -23.48 -25.74
CA ALA A 371 26.26 -23.02 -26.93
C ALA A 371 25.46 -21.74 -26.64
N SER A 372 25.83 -20.64 -27.28
CA SER A 372 25.07 -19.40 -27.17
C SER A 372 23.71 -19.60 -27.82
N GLU A 373 22.68 -19.16 -27.13
CA GLU A 373 21.30 -19.12 -27.63
C GLU A 373 21.15 -18.16 -28.83
N LEU A 374 22.19 -17.39 -29.16
CA LEU A 374 22.24 -16.37 -30.22
C LEU A 374 22.92 -16.84 -31.51
N GLY A 375 23.01 -18.15 -31.73
CA GLY A 375 23.56 -18.74 -32.97
C GLY A 375 25.06 -19.06 -32.93
N PRO A 376 25.63 -19.53 -34.06
CA PRO A 376 27.04 -19.92 -34.14
C PRO A 376 27.94 -18.70 -33.94
N ASP A 377 28.94 -18.83 -33.05
CA ASP A 377 29.85 -17.76 -32.60
C ASP A 377 29.18 -16.62 -31.78
N GLY A 378 27.92 -16.78 -31.39
CA GLY A 378 27.23 -15.86 -30.48
C GLY A 378 27.74 -15.94 -29.04
N ALA A 379 27.50 -14.88 -28.25
CA ALA A 379 27.78 -14.82 -26.82
C ALA A 379 26.69 -14.00 -26.11
N GLY A 380 25.94 -14.66 -25.23
CA GLY A 380 24.80 -14.08 -24.49
C GLY A 380 23.65 -15.07 -24.32
N TYR A 381 22.76 -14.76 -23.36
CA TYR A 381 21.54 -15.48 -23.02
C TYR A 381 20.31 -14.66 -23.43
N ILE A 382 19.30 -15.32 -23.97
CA ILE A 382 18.00 -14.72 -24.23
C ILE A 382 17.15 -14.98 -22.99
N TRP A 383 16.62 -13.92 -22.38
CA TRP A 383 15.66 -14.09 -21.29
C TRP A 383 14.34 -14.54 -21.90
N GLU A 384 13.72 -15.54 -21.29
CA GLU A 384 12.44 -16.05 -21.77
C GLU A 384 11.39 -14.93 -21.68
N VAL A 385 10.54 -14.85 -22.70
CA VAL A 385 9.32 -14.06 -22.60
C VAL A 385 8.46 -14.83 -21.61
N CYS A 386 8.31 -14.35 -20.38
CA CYS A 386 7.40 -14.94 -19.41
C CYS A 386 5.99 -14.92 -20.02
N GLU A 387 5.56 -16.05 -20.58
CA GLU A 387 4.15 -16.33 -20.82
C GLU A 387 3.54 -16.52 -19.43
N GLY A 388 2.86 -15.46 -18.96
CA GLY A 388 2.45 -15.28 -17.56
C GLY A 388 1.87 -16.55 -16.94
N ALA A 389 2.59 -17.08 -15.95
CA ALA A 389 2.03 -18.03 -15.00
C ALA A 389 1.21 -17.31 -13.91
N HIS A 390 1.38 -15.99 -13.77
CA HIS A 390 0.65 -15.11 -12.84
C HIS A 390 -0.11 -14.02 -13.62
N ASP A 391 -1.37 -13.78 -13.25
CA ASP A 391 -2.38 -12.99 -13.97
C ASP A 391 -2.02 -11.50 -14.25
N GLU A 392 -0.89 -11.03 -13.72
CA GLU A 392 -0.49 -9.62 -13.65
C GLU A 392 0.89 -9.33 -14.30
N GLU A 393 1.69 -10.35 -14.60
CA GLU A 393 3.06 -10.19 -15.16
C GLU A 393 3.06 -9.62 -16.59
N TRP A 394 2.01 -9.90 -17.37
CA TRP A 394 1.87 -9.36 -18.73
C TRP A 394 1.86 -7.82 -18.74
N LYS A 395 1.45 -7.20 -17.63
CA LYS A 395 1.36 -5.74 -17.53
C LYS A 395 2.74 -5.05 -17.53
N HIS A 396 3.79 -5.78 -17.14
CA HIS A 396 5.18 -5.33 -17.09
C HIS A 396 6.00 -5.78 -18.33
N SER A 397 5.39 -6.58 -19.21
CA SER A 397 6.03 -7.09 -20.42
C SER A 397 6.03 -6.05 -21.54
N VAL A 398 7.07 -6.08 -22.37
CA VAL A 398 7.18 -5.26 -23.59
C VAL A 398 6.50 -5.96 -24.79
N ALA A 399 6.11 -7.24 -24.62
CA ALA A 399 5.38 -7.98 -25.63
C ALA A 399 3.95 -7.41 -25.83
N PRO A 400 3.37 -7.54 -27.05
CA PRO A 400 1.95 -7.24 -27.26
C PRO A 400 1.06 -8.00 -26.28
N ILE A 401 -0.01 -7.35 -25.82
CA ILE A 401 -0.98 -7.97 -24.91
C ILE A 401 -1.60 -9.18 -25.64
N PRO A 402 -1.65 -10.37 -25.02
CA PRO A 402 -2.31 -11.55 -25.61
C PRO A 402 -3.77 -11.27 -25.99
N GLU A 403 -4.23 -11.83 -27.11
CA GLU A 403 -5.61 -11.64 -27.61
C GLU A 403 -6.66 -12.05 -26.57
N ASP A 404 -6.37 -13.06 -25.77
CA ASP A 404 -7.25 -13.60 -24.72
C ASP A 404 -7.47 -12.58 -23.58
N LYS A 405 -6.41 -11.86 -23.19
CA LYS A 405 -6.46 -10.79 -22.17
C LYS A 405 -7.11 -9.52 -22.71
N LEU A 406 -6.90 -9.21 -24.00
CA LEU A 406 -7.63 -8.14 -24.67
C LEU A 406 -9.14 -8.43 -24.73
N ALA A 407 -9.53 -9.67 -24.95
CA ALA A 407 -10.93 -10.09 -24.94
C ALA A 407 -11.54 -9.97 -23.54
N GLU A 408 -10.84 -10.40 -22.48
CA GLU A 408 -11.27 -10.25 -21.08
C GLU A 408 -11.52 -8.79 -20.70
N ILE A 409 -10.61 -7.89 -21.08
CA ILE A 409 -10.75 -6.43 -20.86
C ILE A 409 -11.94 -5.87 -21.65
N THR A 410 -12.11 -6.29 -22.90
CA THR A 410 -13.22 -5.81 -23.76
C THR A 410 -14.57 -6.29 -23.21
N GLN A 411 -14.62 -7.51 -22.70
CA GLN A 411 -15.84 -8.13 -22.19
C GLN A 411 -16.28 -7.53 -20.84
N ALA A 412 -15.34 -7.16 -19.98
CA ALA A 412 -15.63 -6.41 -18.74
C ALA A 412 -16.20 -5.00 -19.01
N MET A 413 -15.94 -4.43 -20.19
CA MET A 413 -16.48 -3.12 -20.58
C MET A 413 -17.86 -3.23 -21.24
N ASP A 414 -18.12 -4.29 -22.00
CA ASP A 414 -19.43 -4.52 -22.64
C ASP A 414 -20.54 -4.81 -21.61
N ASP A 415 -20.20 -5.33 -20.42
CA ASP A 415 -21.15 -5.53 -19.31
C ASP A 415 -21.56 -4.22 -18.60
N ASP A 416 -20.72 -3.16 -18.68
CA ASP A 416 -21.01 -1.82 -18.11
C ASP A 416 -21.79 -0.91 -19.10
N ASP A 417 -21.80 -1.21 -20.40
CA ASP A 417 -22.42 -0.39 -21.45
C ASP A 417 -23.88 -0.82 -21.81
N MET A 418 -24.51 -1.68 -21.02
CA MET A 418 -25.86 -2.23 -21.30
C MET A 418 -27.02 -1.67 -20.48
N GLU A 419 -26.95 -0.43 -19.97
CA GLU A 419 -28.16 0.34 -19.59
C GLU A 419 -28.03 1.86 -19.83
N ASP A 420 -28.11 2.32 -21.09
CA ASP A 420 -28.63 3.67 -21.35
C ASP A 420 -29.33 3.79 -22.73
N GLU A 421 -30.60 3.39 -22.78
CA GLU A 421 -31.55 3.88 -23.79
C GLU A 421 -32.72 4.62 -23.10
N SER A 422 -32.48 5.89 -22.78
CA SER A 422 -33.46 6.99 -22.82
C SER A 422 -34.90 6.72 -22.31
N VAL A 423 -35.15 6.95 -21.02
CA VAL A 423 -36.43 7.55 -20.58
C VAL A 423 -36.18 8.42 -19.36
N VAL A 424 -36.40 9.73 -19.47
CA VAL A 424 -36.45 10.64 -18.33
C VAL A 424 -37.77 10.38 -17.58
N PRO A 425 -37.78 10.06 -16.26
CA PRO A 425 -38.98 10.19 -15.46
C PRO A 425 -38.88 11.46 -14.61
N THR A 426 -39.89 12.28 -14.81
CA THR A 426 -40.26 13.41 -13.96
C THR A 426 -40.52 12.93 -12.53
N SER A 427 -39.88 13.59 -11.56
CA SER A 427 -40.36 13.80 -10.18
C SER A 427 -40.85 12.59 -9.37
N GLY A 428 -40.05 12.22 -8.36
CA GLY A 428 -40.48 11.74 -7.04
C GLY A 428 -41.34 10.48 -6.96
N GLU A 429 -40.71 9.36 -6.62
CA GLU A 429 -41.22 8.35 -5.66
C GLU A 429 -40.15 7.27 -5.45
N LEU A 430 -39.77 7.06 -4.19
CA LEU A 430 -38.92 5.96 -3.73
C LEU A 430 -39.68 4.63 -3.92
N LYS A 431 -39.05 3.66 -4.60
CA LYS A 431 -39.46 2.26 -4.55
C LYS A 431 -38.49 1.50 -3.66
N SER A 432 -39.07 0.78 -2.71
CA SER A 432 -38.42 -0.14 -1.79
C SER A 432 -38.19 -1.49 -2.48
N ASP A 433 -36.94 -1.81 -2.78
CA ASP A 433 -36.55 -3.18 -3.13
C ASP A 433 -36.10 -3.88 -1.84
N ALA A 434 -37.01 -4.71 -1.32
CA ALA A 434 -36.72 -5.70 -0.30
C ALA A 434 -35.91 -6.83 -0.94
N ASP A 435 -34.85 -7.26 -0.24
CA ASP A 435 -33.88 -8.33 -0.55
C ASP A 435 -32.47 -7.88 -0.94
N SER A 436 -32.00 -6.76 -0.38
CA SER A 436 -30.57 -6.58 -0.09
C SER A 436 -30.33 -6.81 1.40
N ILE A 437 -29.24 -7.52 1.72
CA ILE A 437 -28.68 -7.62 3.08
C ILE A 437 -28.30 -6.19 3.48
N ASN A 438 -29.22 -5.52 4.14
CA ASN A 438 -28.99 -4.27 4.85
C ASN A 438 -28.20 -4.62 6.11
N THR A 439 -26.87 -4.62 6.05
CA THR A 439 -26.08 -4.22 7.22
C THR A 439 -26.14 -2.70 7.29
N ASP A 440 -27.28 -2.20 7.73
CA ASP A 440 -27.46 -0.80 8.10
C ASP A 440 -26.53 -0.55 9.30
N VAL A 441 -25.47 0.23 9.08
CA VAL A 441 -24.44 0.61 10.07
C VAL A 441 -25.02 1.57 11.14
N ASN A 442 -26.34 1.59 11.33
CA ASN A 442 -27.04 2.49 12.24
C ASN A 442 -28.33 1.87 12.81
N ASP A 443 -28.39 0.55 13.05
CA ASP A 443 -29.35 0.02 14.03
C ASP A 443 -28.72 0.06 15.42
N PRO A 444 -29.15 0.95 16.34
CA PRO A 444 -28.62 1.01 17.71
C PRO A 444 -28.82 -0.29 18.50
N GLY A 445 -29.62 -1.24 17.97
CA GLY A 445 -29.82 -2.57 18.54
C GLY A 445 -28.69 -3.58 18.28
N ASP A 446 -27.76 -3.33 17.34
CA ASP A 446 -26.66 -4.26 17.01
C ASP A 446 -25.32 -3.90 17.71
N ASP A 447 -25.23 -2.71 18.34
CA ASP A 447 -24.00 -2.24 19.01
C ASP A 447 -23.56 -3.16 20.16
N TYR A 448 -24.50 -3.74 20.90
CA TYR A 448 -24.19 -4.72 21.96
C TYR A 448 -23.70 -6.05 21.38
N GLY A 449 -24.26 -6.50 20.26
CA GLY A 449 -23.85 -7.74 19.60
C GLY A 449 -22.43 -7.68 19.05
N TYR A 450 -22.01 -6.55 18.47
CA TYR A 450 -20.62 -6.31 18.09
C TYR A 450 -19.71 -6.21 19.32
N PHE A 451 -20.13 -5.46 20.34
CA PHE A 451 -19.37 -5.33 21.57
C PHE A 451 -19.12 -6.68 22.25
N GLU A 452 -20.14 -7.53 22.38
CA GLU A 452 -20.02 -8.86 22.98
C GLU A 452 -19.03 -9.74 22.21
N LYS A 453 -19.06 -9.71 20.87
CA LYS A 453 -18.11 -10.43 20.01
C LYS A 453 -16.67 -9.92 20.14
N GLU A 454 -16.48 -8.61 20.25
CA GLU A 454 -15.14 -8.02 20.45
C GLU A 454 -14.58 -8.35 21.85
N VAL A 455 -15.43 -8.34 22.88
CA VAL A 455 -15.07 -8.78 24.23
C VAL A 455 -14.73 -10.28 24.24
N GLU A 456 -15.49 -11.10 23.52
CA GLU A 456 -15.22 -12.53 23.34
C GLU A 456 -13.86 -12.76 22.67
N GLY A 457 -13.60 -12.11 21.54
CA GLY A 457 -12.33 -12.22 20.83
C GLY A 457 -11.14 -11.77 21.70
N THR A 458 -11.32 -10.71 22.48
CA THR A 458 -10.31 -10.22 23.43
C THR A 458 -10.07 -11.21 24.56
N PHE A 459 -11.13 -11.78 25.13
CA PHE A 459 -11.05 -12.78 26.18
C PHE A 459 -10.36 -14.07 25.69
N LEU A 460 -10.75 -14.59 24.52
CA LEU A 460 -10.15 -15.79 23.94
C LEU A 460 -8.65 -15.59 23.67
N ARG A 461 -8.25 -14.45 23.10
CA ARG A 461 -6.84 -14.09 22.91
C ARG A 461 -6.09 -14.07 24.24
N ALA A 462 -6.69 -13.48 25.28
CA ALA A 462 -6.10 -13.45 26.61
C ALA A 462 -5.91 -14.85 27.22
N VAL A 463 -6.82 -15.77 26.92
CA VAL A 463 -6.73 -17.18 27.34
C VAL A 463 -5.61 -17.93 26.61
N GLU A 464 -5.52 -17.77 25.29
CA GLU A 464 -4.54 -18.45 24.43
C GLU A 464 -3.10 -17.97 24.69
N GLU A 465 -2.91 -16.66 24.76
CA GLU A 465 -1.59 -16.04 24.94
C GLU A 465 -1.16 -15.99 26.43
N GLY A 466 -2.08 -16.30 27.36
CA GLY A 466 -1.80 -16.28 28.80
C GLY A 466 -1.58 -14.85 29.33
N ILE A 467 -2.33 -13.89 28.83
CA ILE A 467 -2.25 -12.48 29.20
C ILE A 467 -2.61 -12.30 30.68
N LYS A 468 -1.93 -11.36 31.35
CA LYS A 468 -2.26 -10.99 32.74
C LYS A 468 -3.63 -10.32 32.81
N VAL A 469 -4.40 -10.65 33.85
CA VAL A 469 -5.75 -10.09 34.10
C VAL A 469 -5.78 -8.56 34.03
N GLU A 470 -4.75 -7.87 34.54
CA GLU A 470 -4.65 -6.40 34.52
C GLU A 470 -4.66 -5.82 33.08
N LEU A 471 -4.03 -6.48 32.12
CA LEU A 471 -4.02 -6.05 30.72
C LEU A 471 -5.38 -6.31 30.06
N GLY A 472 -6.01 -7.46 30.36
CA GLY A 472 -7.38 -7.75 29.91
C GLY A 472 -8.39 -6.71 30.40
N ILE A 473 -8.25 -6.23 31.65
CA ILE A 473 -9.08 -5.14 32.19
C ILE A 473 -8.88 -3.84 31.40
N LEU A 474 -7.65 -3.53 30.97
CA LEU A 474 -7.40 -2.32 30.19
C LEU A 474 -8.00 -2.39 28.78
N GLU A 475 -7.85 -3.53 28.09
CA GLU A 475 -8.43 -3.74 26.77
C GLU A 475 -9.96 -3.69 26.79
N ILE A 476 -10.59 -4.41 27.74
CA ILE A 476 -12.06 -4.41 27.86
C ILE A 476 -12.57 -3.05 28.32
N ASN A 477 -11.85 -2.31 29.19
CA ASN A 477 -12.24 -0.93 29.51
C ASN A 477 -12.13 0.00 28.31
N SER A 478 -11.18 -0.21 27.41
CA SER A 478 -11.10 0.54 26.15
C SER A 478 -12.32 0.26 25.27
N LEU A 479 -12.69 -1.02 25.13
CA LEU A 479 -13.90 -1.43 24.38
C LEU A 479 -15.18 -0.85 25.01
N ARG A 480 -15.30 -0.90 26.35
CA ARG A 480 -16.43 -0.31 27.07
C ARG A 480 -16.59 1.18 26.73
N LEU A 481 -15.49 1.92 26.71
CA LEU A 481 -15.50 3.35 26.41
C LEU A 481 -15.77 3.63 24.93
N SER A 482 -15.30 2.79 24.00
CA SER A 482 -15.54 2.98 22.56
C SER A 482 -16.98 2.69 22.16
N TYR A 483 -17.59 1.66 22.76
CA TYR A 483 -18.98 1.28 22.52
C TYR A 483 -19.98 1.98 23.46
N ASN A 484 -19.52 2.85 24.36
CA ASN A 484 -20.34 3.56 25.35
C ASN A 484 -21.23 2.61 26.20
N MET A 485 -20.65 1.50 26.65
CA MET A 485 -21.32 0.46 27.43
C MET A 485 -21.19 0.68 28.94
N GLU A 486 -22.11 0.15 29.72
CA GLU A 486 -22.09 0.19 31.19
C GLU A 486 -21.20 -0.92 31.78
N SER A 487 -20.98 -0.87 33.10
CA SER A 487 -20.22 -1.92 33.80
C SER A 487 -20.96 -3.27 33.78
N ALA A 488 -22.30 -3.23 33.83
CA ALA A 488 -23.17 -4.39 33.74
C ALA A 488 -23.00 -5.10 32.38
N ASP A 489 -23.01 -4.35 31.28
CA ASP A 489 -22.80 -4.88 29.92
C ASP A 489 -21.46 -5.63 29.80
N CYS A 490 -20.40 -5.06 30.38
CA CYS A 490 -19.08 -5.70 30.42
C CYS A 490 -19.11 -6.99 31.24
N ALA A 491 -19.78 -7.00 32.39
CA ALA A 491 -19.91 -8.17 33.24
C ALA A 491 -20.64 -9.30 32.50
N GLY A 492 -21.75 -8.98 31.82
CA GLY A 492 -22.50 -9.90 30.96
C GLY A 492 -21.64 -10.46 29.83
N ALA A 493 -21.00 -9.60 29.03
CA ALA A 493 -20.17 -10.02 27.89
C ALA A 493 -18.95 -10.87 28.31
N ILE A 494 -18.28 -10.52 29.42
CA ILE A 494 -17.16 -11.30 29.96
C ILE A 494 -17.67 -12.67 30.42
N PHE A 495 -18.76 -12.72 31.16
CA PHE A 495 -19.32 -13.98 31.65
C PHE A 495 -19.78 -14.87 30.49
N TYR A 496 -20.43 -14.28 29.48
CA TYR A 496 -20.79 -14.96 28.24
C TYR A 496 -19.56 -15.61 27.59
N SER A 497 -18.48 -14.85 27.43
CA SER A 497 -17.22 -15.33 26.85
C SER A 497 -16.60 -16.49 27.65
N MET A 498 -16.66 -16.44 28.99
CA MET A 498 -16.19 -17.52 29.86
C MET A 498 -17.00 -18.81 29.67
N MET A 499 -18.32 -18.69 29.62
CA MET A 499 -19.23 -19.82 29.51
C MET A 499 -19.22 -20.41 28.10
N LYS A 500 -19.11 -19.58 27.07
CA LYS A 500 -18.97 -20.01 25.68
C LYS A 500 -17.67 -20.79 25.47
N LEU A 501 -16.54 -20.30 26.00
CA LEU A 501 -15.29 -21.08 26.02
C LEU A 501 -15.46 -22.45 26.71
N ALA A 502 -16.24 -22.52 27.79
CA ALA A 502 -16.50 -23.79 28.48
C ALA A 502 -17.29 -24.77 27.60
N VAL A 503 -18.28 -24.29 26.84
CA VAL A 503 -19.10 -25.07 25.90
C VAL A 503 -18.28 -25.50 24.69
N ASP A 504 -17.50 -24.60 24.11
CA ASP A 504 -16.67 -24.88 22.92
C ASP A 504 -15.49 -25.82 23.23
N THR A 505 -15.11 -25.93 24.51
CA THR A 505 -14.13 -26.92 24.96
C THR A 505 -14.71 -28.34 24.82
N PRO A 506 -14.01 -29.29 24.15
CA PRO A 506 -14.52 -30.64 23.95
C PRO A 506 -14.90 -31.33 25.27
N HIS A 507 -16.18 -31.69 25.40
CA HIS A 507 -16.73 -32.36 26.58
C HIS A 507 -17.71 -33.48 26.15
N SER A 508 -17.76 -34.57 26.92
CA SER A 508 -18.64 -35.73 26.63
C SER A 508 -19.80 -35.87 27.62
N THR A 509 -19.70 -35.23 28.79
CA THR A 509 -20.72 -35.30 29.85
C THR A 509 -20.96 -33.94 30.51
N ALA A 510 -22.16 -33.72 31.08
CA ALA A 510 -22.48 -32.51 31.83
C ALA A 510 -21.55 -32.28 33.05
N SER A 511 -21.00 -33.36 33.63
CA SER A 511 -20.04 -33.25 34.74
C SER A 511 -18.67 -32.72 34.29
N GLU A 512 -18.24 -33.03 33.07
CA GLU A 512 -17.02 -32.48 32.49
C GLU A 512 -17.20 -31.00 32.16
N LEU A 513 -18.33 -30.63 31.55
CA LEU A 513 -18.68 -29.24 31.27
C LEU A 513 -18.69 -28.38 32.55
N PHE A 514 -19.34 -28.88 33.62
CA PHE A 514 -19.35 -28.21 34.93
C PHE A 514 -17.94 -27.97 35.50
N LYS A 515 -17.05 -28.98 35.40
CA LYS A 515 -15.66 -28.84 35.88
C LYS A 515 -14.88 -27.82 35.06
N THR A 516 -15.04 -27.83 33.74
CA THR A 516 -14.41 -26.86 32.83
C THR A 516 -14.88 -25.44 33.13
N ALA A 517 -16.20 -25.23 33.21
CA ALA A 517 -16.79 -23.94 33.57
C ALA A 517 -16.29 -23.44 34.94
N SER A 518 -16.31 -24.31 35.96
CA SER A 518 -15.81 -23.98 37.30
C SER A 518 -14.32 -23.59 37.29
N SER A 519 -13.51 -24.25 36.47
CA SER A 519 -12.08 -23.95 36.30
C SER A 519 -11.86 -22.58 35.64
N ILE A 520 -12.60 -22.28 34.56
CA ILE A 520 -12.53 -21.01 33.85
C ILE A 520 -12.96 -19.85 34.77
N ILE A 521 -14.11 -19.99 35.43
CA ILE A 521 -14.60 -18.99 36.40
C ILE A 521 -13.56 -18.77 37.49
N THR A 522 -12.99 -19.84 38.07
CA THR A 522 -11.98 -19.70 39.13
C THR A 522 -10.71 -19.00 38.65
N LYS A 523 -10.25 -19.31 37.43
CA LYS A 523 -9.04 -18.71 36.85
C LYS A 523 -9.23 -17.23 36.53
N TRP A 524 -10.41 -16.86 36.02
CA TRP A 524 -10.69 -15.52 35.50
C TRP A 524 -11.60 -14.68 36.39
N LYS A 525 -11.94 -15.12 37.60
CA LYS A 525 -12.77 -14.34 38.54
C LYS A 525 -12.23 -12.94 38.82
N GLY A 526 -10.90 -12.75 38.74
CA GLY A 526 -10.31 -11.42 38.91
C GLY A 526 -10.65 -10.44 37.78
N LEU A 527 -10.86 -10.95 36.56
CA LEU A 527 -11.31 -10.14 35.42
C LEU A 527 -12.79 -9.77 35.57
N LEU A 528 -13.64 -10.77 35.84
CA LEU A 528 -15.08 -10.57 36.02
C LEU A 528 -15.38 -9.69 37.26
N GLY A 529 -14.73 -9.96 38.39
CA GLY A 529 -14.92 -9.22 39.64
C GLY A 529 -14.46 -7.75 39.59
N PHE A 530 -13.72 -7.33 38.56
CA PHE A 530 -13.45 -5.90 38.35
C PHE A 530 -14.71 -5.13 37.94
N TYR A 531 -15.59 -5.78 37.19
CA TYR A 531 -16.82 -5.20 36.63
C TYR A 531 -18.07 -5.51 37.46
N VAL A 532 -18.03 -6.58 38.26
CA VAL A 532 -19.11 -7.01 39.14
C VAL A 532 -18.88 -6.49 40.56
N LYS A 533 -19.29 -5.24 40.84
CA LYS A 533 -19.02 -4.57 42.15
C LYS A 533 -20.28 -4.27 42.92
N GLN A 534 -21.32 -3.85 42.22
CA GLN A 534 -22.64 -3.55 42.73
C GLN A 534 -23.57 -4.71 42.41
N THR A 535 -24.73 -4.69 43.06
CA THR A 535 -25.71 -5.77 42.91
C THR A 535 -26.29 -5.82 41.51
N ASP A 536 -26.44 -4.69 40.82
CA ASP A 536 -27.04 -4.65 39.49
C ASP A 536 -26.17 -5.40 38.47
N GLU A 537 -24.84 -5.27 38.53
CA GLU A 537 -23.93 -6.06 37.67
C GLU A 537 -23.91 -7.54 38.04
N GLN A 538 -24.11 -7.88 39.32
CA GLN A 538 -24.25 -9.27 39.75
C GLN A 538 -25.53 -9.90 39.20
N ILE A 539 -26.65 -9.16 39.22
CA ILE A 539 -27.93 -9.59 38.63
C ILE A 539 -27.77 -9.75 37.12
N GLU A 540 -27.07 -8.84 36.44
CA GLU A 540 -26.81 -8.94 35.00
C GLU A 540 -26.06 -10.24 34.64
N VAL A 541 -25.07 -10.65 35.44
CA VAL A 541 -24.39 -11.94 35.24
C VAL A 541 -25.36 -13.13 35.36
N ILE A 542 -26.29 -13.10 36.32
CA ILE A 542 -27.30 -14.16 36.49
C ILE A 542 -28.27 -14.17 35.30
N MET A 543 -28.75 -12.99 34.89
CA MET A 543 -29.67 -12.83 33.76
C MET A 543 -29.00 -13.29 32.45
N LYS A 544 -27.73 -12.94 32.24
CA LYS A 544 -26.96 -13.40 31.08
C LYS A 544 -26.78 -14.90 31.09
N PHE A 545 -26.51 -15.50 32.25
CA PHE A 545 -26.43 -16.94 32.36
C PHE A 545 -27.77 -17.63 32.04
N GLU A 546 -28.88 -17.02 32.47
CA GLU A 546 -30.22 -17.49 32.15
C GLU A 546 -30.47 -17.48 30.64
N GLU A 547 -30.15 -16.39 29.95
CA GLU A 547 -30.22 -16.25 28.48
C GLU A 547 -29.42 -17.37 27.79
N MET A 548 -28.16 -17.58 28.18
CA MET A 548 -27.32 -18.65 27.61
C MET A 548 -27.89 -20.04 27.84
N CYS A 549 -28.50 -20.27 29.02
CA CYS A 549 -29.19 -21.52 29.32
C CYS A 549 -30.45 -21.68 28.47
N GLN A 550 -31.16 -20.61 28.11
CA GLN A 550 -32.30 -20.70 27.18
C GLN A 550 -31.84 -21.05 25.76
N GLU A 551 -30.76 -20.44 25.28
CA GLU A 551 -30.18 -20.72 23.95
C GLU A 551 -29.61 -22.14 23.86
N THR A 552 -28.90 -22.59 24.92
CA THR A 552 -28.22 -23.89 24.99
C THR A 552 -28.84 -24.81 26.04
N ALA A 553 -30.18 -24.91 26.03
CA ALA A 553 -30.98 -25.56 27.09
C ALA A 553 -30.65 -27.04 27.36
N LYS A 554 -30.06 -27.75 26.40
CA LYS A 554 -29.68 -29.17 26.58
C LYS A 554 -28.37 -29.36 27.34
N GLU A 555 -27.49 -28.36 27.33
CA GLU A 555 -26.13 -28.47 27.89
C GLU A 555 -25.99 -27.67 29.18
N LEU A 556 -26.24 -26.35 29.12
CA LEU A 556 -26.08 -25.45 30.26
C LEU A 556 -27.29 -25.46 31.20
N GLY A 557 -28.49 -25.64 30.67
CA GLY A 557 -29.74 -25.58 31.44
C GLY A 557 -29.77 -26.45 32.70
N PRO A 558 -29.36 -27.75 32.66
CA PRO A 558 -29.32 -28.61 33.86
C PRO A 558 -28.23 -28.24 34.88
N LEU A 559 -27.28 -27.39 34.50
CA LEU A 559 -26.16 -26.97 35.34
C LEU A 559 -26.40 -25.60 36.01
N PHE A 560 -27.52 -24.94 35.73
CA PHE A 560 -27.77 -23.57 36.19
C PHE A 560 -27.60 -23.41 37.70
N ALA A 561 -28.31 -24.21 38.51
CA ALA A 561 -28.21 -24.15 39.97
C ALA A 561 -26.79 -24.46 40.49
N GLN A 562 -26.05 -25.37 39.84
CA GLN A 562 -24.70 -25.73 40.27
C GLN A 562 -23.69 -24.62 39.95
N ILE A 563 -23.79 -23.99 38.78
CA ILE A 563 -22.92 -22.88 38.39
C ILE A 563 -23.24 -21.62 39.20
N LEU A 564 -24.52 -21.36 39.49
CA LEU A 564 -24.92 -20.26 40.38
C LEU A 564 -24.32 -20.43 41.79
N HIS A 565 -24.32 -21.65 42.33
CA HIS A 565 -23.65 -21.96 43.59
C HIS A 565 -22.13 -21.74 43.51
N VAL A 566 -21.48 -22.05 42.38
CA VAL A 566 -20.05 -21.76 42.17
C VAL A 566 -19.78 -20.26 42.12
N LEU A 567 -20.65 -19.46 41.50
CA LEU A 567 -20.54 -18.00 41.47
C LEU A 567 -20.65 -17.41 42.88
N TYR A 568 -21.54 -17.97 43.71
CA TYR A 568 -21.65 -17.63 45.14
C TYR A 568 -20.39 -18.03 45.92
N ASP A 569 -19.95 -19.30 45.83
CA ASP A 569 -18.75 -19.82 46.52
C ASP A 569 -17.44 -19.11 46.15
N LYS A 570 -17.39 -18.42 44.99
CA LYS A 570 -16.22 -17.69 44.51
C LYS A 570 -16.26 -16.19 44.77
N ASP A 571 -17.27 -15.72 45.49
CA ASP A 571 -17.55 -14.32 45.80
C ASP A 571 -17.76 -13.46 44.52
N VAL A 572 -18.30 -14.06 43.45
CA VAL A 572 -18.66 -13.32 42.22
C VAL A 572 -20.06 -12.73 42.37
N VAL A 573 -20.97 -13.46 43.00
CA VAL A 573 -22.36 -13.04 43.25
C VAL A 573 -22.64 -13.21 44.75
N GLN A 574 -23.28 -12.22 45.36
CA GLN A 574 -23.63 -12.21 46.77
C GLN A 574 -25.10 -12.61 46.99
N GLU A 575 -25.44 -12.95 48.23
CA GLU A 575 -26.79 -13.35 48.63
C GLU A 575 -27.85 -12.32 48.20
N ASP A 576 -27.62 -11.03 48.49
CA ASP A 576 -28.53 -9.94 48.12
C ASP A 576 -28.89 -9.90 46.63
N ALA A 577 -27.95 -10.25 45.75
CA ALA A 577 -28.16 -10.26 44.31
C ALA A 577 -29.03 -11.45 43.88
N ILE A 578 -28.80 -12.61 44.48
CA ILE A 578 -29.58 -13.84 44.21
C ILE A 578 -31.02 -13.66 44.70
N LEU A 579 -31.22 -13.07 45.89
CA LEU A 579 -32.54 -12.80 46.44
C LEU A 579 -33.30 -11.77 45.60
N ARG A 580 -32.65 -10.66 45.19
CA ARG A 580 -33.28 -9.66 44.31
C ARG A 580 -33.63 -10.21 42.94
N TRP A 581 -32.74 -10.98 42.31
CA TRP A 581 -33.06 -11.68 41.06
C TRP A 581 -34.27 -12.61 41.22
N ALA A 582 -34.34 -13.35 42.34
CA ALA A 582 -35.46 -14.23 42.63
C ALA A 582 -36.79 -13.48 42.84
N GLU A 583 -36.76 -12.33 43.51
CA GLU A 583 -37.92 -11.45 43.70
C GLU A 583 -38.42 -10.87 42.37
N GLU A 584 -37.51 -10.37 41.52
CA GLU A 584 -37.86 -9.84 40.20
C GLU A 584 -38.48 -10.92 39.29
N LYS A 585 -37.95 -12.15 39.35
CA LYS A 585 -38.47 -13.29 38.57
C LYS A 585 -39.76 -13.88 39.13
N ALA A 586 -40.13 -13.62 40.38
CA ALA A 586 -41.38 -14.12 40.97
C ALA A 586 -42.63 -13.65 40.20
N GLY A 587 -42.55 -12.46 39.58
CA GLY A 587 -43.60 -11.86 38.75
C GLY A 587 -43.64 -12.29 37.28
N ALA A 588 -42.66 -13.08 36.81
CA ALA A 588 -42.54 -13.47 35.40
C ALA A 588 -43.52 -14.59 34.98
N ASP A 589 -43.58 -14.90 33.68
CA ASP A 589 -44.38 -16.01 33.16
C ASP A 589 -43.78 -17.37 33.56
N GLU A 590 -44.61 -18.42 33.61
CA GLU A 590 -44.16 -19.76 34.04
C GLU A 590 -43.09 -20.39 33.14
N ALA A 591 -42.96 -19.91 31.90
CA ALA A 591 -41.89 -20.32 30.99
C ALA A 591 -40.52 -19.79 31.43
N ASP A 592 -40.47 -18.63 32.08
CA ASP A 592 -39.24 -17.95 32.51
C ASP A 592 -38.83 -18.34 33.94
N LYS A 593 -39.68 -19.05 34.68
CA LYS A 593 -39.41 -19.52 36.06
C LYS A 593 -38.68 -20.85 36.14
N VAL A 594 -38.36 -21.47 35.01
CA VAL A 594 -37.73 -22.82 34.99
C VAL A 594 -36.45 -22.85 35.81
N TYR A 595 -35.60 -21.81 35.69
CA TYR A 595 -34.33 -21.73 36.42
C TYR A 595 -34.49 -21.25 37.87
N LEU A 596 -35.50 -20.43 38.15
CA LEU A 596 -35.90 -20.07 39.51
C LEU A 596 -36.32 -21.31 40.31
N GLN A 597 -37.14 -22.19 39.70
CA GLN A 597 -37.58 -23.45 40.31
C GLN A 597 -36.40 -24.41 40.55
N GLN A 598 -35.40 -24.44 39.67
CA GLN A 598 -34.19 -25.25 39.89
C GLN A 598 -33.37 -24.78 41.09
N CYS A 599 -33.45 -23.49 41.44
CA CYS A 599 -32.69 -22.88 42.53
C CYS A 599 -33.50 -22.77 43.84
N GLU A 600 -34.75 -23.23 43.90
CA GLU A 600 -35.65 -23.04 45.04
C GLU A 600 -35.04 -23.54 46.36
N THR A 601 -34.41 -24.72 46.36
CA THR A 601 -33.74 -25.26 47.55
C THR A 601 -32.54 -24.41 48.00
N PHE A 602 -31.83 -23.80 47.05
CA PHE A 602 -30.67 -22.95 47.35
C PHE A 602 -31.11 -21.59 47.87
N ILE A 603 -32.14 -20.98 47.26
CA ILE A 603 -32.74 -19.73 47.71
C ILE A 603 -33.36 -19.87 49.09
N GLN A 604 -34.05 -20.99 49.37
CA GLN A 604 -34.61 -21.26 50.68
C GLN A 604 -33.51 -21.39 51.75
N TRP A 605 -32.40 -22.05 51.42
CA TRP A 605 -31.26 -22.15 52.31
C TRP A 605 -30.62 -20.78 52.60
N LEU A 606 -30.49 -19.90 51.61
CA LEU A 606 -29.98 -18.53 51.82
C LEU A 606 -30.86 -17.75 52.81
N LYS A 607 -32.20 -17.78 52.60
CA LYS A 607 -33.15 -17.11 53.50
C LYS A 607 -33.09 -17.62 54.94
N GLU A 608 -33.01 -18.94 55.12
CA GLU A 608 -32.90 -19.56 56.45
C GLU A 608 -31.56 -19.22 57.12
N ALA A 609 -30.47 -19.16 56.36
CA ALA A 609 -29.15 -18.79 56.88
C ALA A 609 -29.10 -17.31 57.32
N SER A 610 -29.75 -16.40 56.59
CA SER A 610 -29.85 -14.99 56.97
C SER A 610 -30.73 -14.78 58.22
N GLU A 611 -31.81 -15.55 58.39
CA GLU A 611 -32.66 -15.48 59.59
C GLU A 611 -31.95 -15.96 60.86
N GLU A 612 -30.98 -16.90 60.76
CA GLU A 612 -30.18 -17.36 61.90
C GLU A 612 -29.06 -16.38 62.33
N GLU A 613 -28.56 -15.52 61.43
CA GLU A 613 -27.54 -14.51 61.77
C GLU A 613 -28.13 -13.25 62.43
N ASP A 614 -29.38 -12.89 62.14
CA ASP A 614 -30.07 -11.74 62.75
C ASP A 614 -30.59 -12.03 64.18
N ASP A 615 -30.83 -13.29 64.55
CA ASP A 615 -31.32 -13.70 65.87
C ASP A 615 -30.21 -13.76 66.96
N ASP A 616 -28.93 -13.78 66.57
CA ASP A 616 -27.77 -13.85 67.51
C ASP A 616 -27.31 -12.46 68.02
N ASP A 617 -27.82 -11.34 67.46
CA ASP A 617 -27.48 -9.97 67.85
C ASP A 617 -28.45 -9.35 68.90
N GLU A 618 -29.45 -10.09 69.40
CA GLU A 618 -30.38 -9.65 70.47
C GLU A 618 -30.07 -10.21 71.89
N GLU A 619 -28.96 -10.94 72.10
CA GLU A 619 -28.52 -11.40 73.44
C GLU A 619 -27.16 -10.82 73.88
N ASP A 620 -27.04 -9.49 73.99
CA ASP A 620 -26.01 -8.86 74.85
C ASP A 620 -26.45 -7.43 75.26
N ASP A 621 -27.35 -7.33 76.25
CA ASP A 621 -27.69 -6.11 77.00
C ASP A 621 -27.63 -6.35 78.53
#